data_AF-A0A960M973-F1
#
_entry.id   AF-A0A960M973-F1
#
_cell.length_a   1.000
_cell.length_b   1.000
_cell.length_c   1.000
_cell.angle_alpha   90.00
_cell.angle_beta   90.00
_cell.angle_gamma   90.00
#
_symmetry.space_group_name_H-M   'P 1'
#
loop_
_entity.id
_entity.type
_entity.pdbx_description
1 polymer ?
#
loop_
_entity_poly.entity_id
_entity_poly.type
_entity_poly.pdbx_seq_one_letter_code
_entity_poly.pdbx_strand_id
1 'polypeptide(L)' 'QLRHLPYRFTNVTVSSIEELSPLASHTQWVEDQEMKLHQLFHVTGYPTMYIVDRDGKVTHVFRGASDEIGSFLLNIMK' A
#
# COMPACT_ATOMS: atom_id res chain seq x y z
N GLN A 1 12.46 -11.69 16.20
CA GLN A 1 12.97 -11.79 14.82
C GLN A 1 11.78 -11.70 13.88
N LEU A 2 11.62 -10.58 13.17
CA LEU A 2 10.59 -10.42 12.13
C LEU A 2 10.94 -11.38 10.99
N ARG A 3 10.06 -12.34 10.71
CA ARG A 3 10.19 -13.23 9.54
C ARG A 3 10.31 -12.35 8.29
N HIS A 4 11.25 -12.65 7.39
CA HIS A 4 11.34 -11.97 6.10
C HIS A 4 10.07 -12.30 5.29
N LEU A 5 9.06 -11.43 5.38
CA LEU A 5 7.89 -11.51 4.54
C LEU A 5 8.34 -11.31 3.07
N PRO A 6 7.78 -12.06 2.11
CA PRO A 6 8.15 -11.95 0.70
C PRO A 6 7.68 -10.63 0.06
N TYR A 7 6.97 -9.80 0.81
CA TYR A 7 6.40 -8.52 0.41
C TYR A 7 6.57 -7.48 1.51
N ARG A 8 6.46 -6.21 1.12
CA ARG A 8 6.49 -5.05 2.01
C ARG A 8 5.24 -4.22 1.77
N PHE A 9 4.47 -3.97 2.84
CA PHE A 9 3.35 -3.04 2.79
C PHE A 9 3.83 -1.63 3.11
N THR A 10 3.64 -0.72 2.16
CA THR A 10 3.94 0.70 2.31
C THR A 10 2.63 1.48 2.19
N ASN A 11 2.19 2.09 3.29
CA ASN A 11 1.08 3.03 3.31
C ASN A 11 1.60 4.39 2.87
N VAL A 12 0.87 5.03 1.96
CA VAL A 12 1.17 6.38 1.47
C VAL A 12 0.03 7.29 1.88
N THR A 13 0.35 8.41 2.52
CA THR A 13 -0.65 9.37 3.01
C THR A 13 -0.21 10.79 2.70
N VAL A 14 -1.17 11.68 2.45
CA VAL A 14 -0.92 13.13 2.32
C VAL A 14 -0.90 13.83 3.68
N SER A 15 -1.30 13.12 4.75
CA SER A 15 -1.37 13.63 6.12
C SER A 15 -0.15 13.19 6.95
N SER A 16 0.09 13.85 8.08
CA SER A 16 1.14 13.47 9.04
C SER A 16 0.96 12.03 9.55
N ILE A 17 2.05 11.27 9.64
CA ILE A 17 2.07 9.87 10.09
C ILE A 17 1.86 9.71 11.60
N GLU A 18 2.05 10.76 12.39
CA GLU A 18 2.06 10.69 13.87
C GLU A 18 0.80 10.04 14.45
N GLU A 19 -0.35 10.20 13.81
CA GLU A 19 -1.64 9.65 14.25
C GLU A 19 -1.89 8.20 13.76
N LEU A 20 -1.20 7.74 12.71
CA LEU A 20 -1.52 6.49 12.00
C LEU A 20 -0.53 5.35 12.26
N SER A 21 0.71 5.66 12.66
CA SER A 21 1.75 4.65 12.89
C SER A 21 1.41 3.56 13.95
N PRO A 22 0.69 3.86 15.05
CA PRO A 22 0.42 2.84 16.08
C PRO A 22 -0.49 1.70 15.61
N LEU A 23 -1.29 1.92 14.56
CA LEU A 23 -2.29 0.96 14.07
C LEU A 23 -1.72 -0.09 13.10
N ALA A 24 -0.48 0.09 12.63
CA ALA A 24 0.07 -0.73 11.57
C ALA A 24 1.58 -0.99 11.73
N SER A 25 1.98 -1.52 12.89
CA SER A 25 3.38 -1.81 13.29
C SER A 25 4.15 -2.76 12.36
N HIS A 26 3.46 -3.47 11.47
CA HIS A 26 4.05 -4.37 10.46
C HIS A 26 4.15 -3.73 9.06
N THR A 27 3.83 -2.44 8.94
CA THR A 27 3.84 -1.71 7.68
C THR A 27 4.82 -0.54 7.74
N GLN A 28 5.24 -0.07 6.57
CA GLN A 28 5.97 1.18 6.42
C GLN A 28 5.00 2.31 6.07
N TRP A 29 5.36 3.52 6.46
CA TRP A 29 4.60 4.72 6.11
C TRP A 29 5.49 5.68 5.33
N VAL A 30 4.90 6.33 4.34
CA VAL A 30 5.52 7.38 3.53
C VAL A 30 4.54 8.54 3.43
N GLU A 31 5.01 9.75 3.70
CA GLU A 31 4.24 10.96 3.45
C GLU A 31 4.43 11.42 2.01
N ASP A 32 3.33 11.75 1.36
CA ASP A 32 3.27 12.33 0.02
C ASP A 32 2.57 13.69 0.09
N GLN A 33 3.07 14.58 0.96
CA GLN A 33 2.47 15.89 1.23
C GLN A 33 2.32 16.75 -0.05
N GLU A 34 3.22 16.57 -1.01
CA GLU A 34 3.20 17.26 -2.30
C GLU A 34 2.42 16.50 -3.38
N MET A 35 1.76 15.39 -3.04
CA MET A 35 0.96 14.56 -3.96
C MET A 35 1.74 14.00 -5.17
N LYS A 36 3.08 13.87 -5.07
CA LYS A 36 3.93 13.38 -6.16
C LYS A 36 3.64 11.92 -6.49
N LEU A 37 3.53 11.06 -5.48
CA LEU A 37 3.19 9.64 -5.67
C LEU A 37 1.73 9.50 -6.10
N HIS A 38 0.83 10.26 -5.51
CA HIS A 38 -0.58 10.31 -5.90
C HIS A 38 -0.74 10.59 -7.40
N GLN A 39 -0.02 11.60 -7.90
CA GLN A 39 -0.01 11.96 -9.32
C GLN A 39 0.69 10.89 -10.17
N LEU A 40 1.87 10.43 -9.78
CA LEU A 40 2.63 9.41 -10.52
C LEU A 40 1.82 8.13 -10.77
N PHE A 41 1.07 7.70 -9.75
CA PHE A 41 0.23 6.51 -9.83
C PHE A 41 -1.18 6.79 -10.36
N HIS A 42 -1.51 8.02 -10.77
CA HIS A 42 -2.84 8.44 -11.20
C HIS A 42 -3.95 7.94 -10.25
N VAL A 43 -3.79 8.17 -8.96
CA VAL A 43 -4.77 7.74 -7.95
C VAL A 43 -6.09 8.49 -8.18
N THR A 44 -7.17 7.79 -8.55
CA THR A 44 -8.48 8.40 -8.81
C THR A 44 -9.55 8.02 -7.77
N GLY A 45 -9.21 7.25 -6.73
CA GLY A 45 -10.15 6.80 -5.70
C GLY A 45 -9.45 6.46 -4.39
N TYR A 46 -10.18 6.47 -3.28
CA TYR A 46 -9.64 6.18 -1.96
C TYR A 46 -10.49 5.10 -1.26
N PRO A 47 -9.87 4.02 -0.71
CA PRO A 47 -8.45 3.67 -0.81
C PRO A 47 -8.07 3.16 -2.22
N THR A 48 -6.80 3.22 -2.60
CA THR A 48 -6.26 2.53 -3.80
C THR A 48 -5.00 1.76 -3.42
N MET A 49 -4.87 0.52 -3.88
CA MET A 49 -3.70 -0.33 -3.67
C MET A 49 -3.05 -0.71 -5.00
N TYR A 50 -1.73 -0.58 -5.06
CA TYR A 50 -0.90 -1.02 -6.17
C TYR A 50 -0.01 -2.17 -5.72
N ILE A 51 0.14 -3.18 -6.58
CA ILE A 51 1.14 -4.23 -6.38
C ILE A 51 2.25 -4.02 -7.38
N VAL A 52 3.43 -3.73 -6.86
CA VAL A 52 4.64 -3.52 -7.64
C VAL A 52 5.53 -4.75 -7.47
N ASP A 53 5.92 -5.36 -8.59
CA ASP A 53 6.84 -6.50 -8.58
C ASP A 53 8.30 -6.05 -8.33
N ARG A 54 9.22 -7.02 -8.35
CA ARG A 54 10.65 -6.76 -8.10
C ARG A 54 11.33 -5.95 -9.21
N ASP A 55 10.74 -5.90 -10.39
CA ASP A 55 11.24 -5.13 -11.54
C ASP A 55 10.66 -3.70 -11.56
N GLY A 56 9.86 -3.33 -10.56
CA GLY A 56 9.24 -2.02 -10.46
C GLY A 56 7.98 -1.87 -11.31
N LYS A 57 7.39 -2.96 -11.82
CA LYS A 57 6.18 -2.90 -12.65
C LYS A 57 4.93 -3.07 -11.81
N VAL A 58 3.90 -2.28 -12.10
CA VAL A 58 2.57 -2.46 -11.54
C VAL A 58 1.94 -3.71 -12.15
N THR A 59 1.65 -4.71 -11.32
CA THR A 59 1.01 -5.96 -11.74
C THR A 59 -0.49 -5.97 -11.46
N HIS A 60 -0.93 -5.23 -10.43
CA HIS A 60 -2.33 -5.15 -10.02
C HIS A 60 -2.66 -3.75 -9.50
N VAL A 61 -3.92 -3.33 -9.73
CA VAL A 61 -4.48 -2.08 -9.20
C VAL A 61 -5.85 -2.40 -8.61
N PHE A 62 -6.04 -2.11 -7.34
CA PHE A 62 -7.32 -2.22 -6.66
C PHE A 62 -7.80 -0.83 -6.26
N ARG A 63 -8.99 -0.45 -6.72
CA ARG A 63 -9.62 0.83 -6.43
C ARG A 63 -10.80 0.62 -5.49
N GLY A 64 -10.84 1.36 -4.39
CA GLY A 64 -11.82 1.20 -3.32
C GLY A 64 -11.47 0.07 -2.35
N ALA A 65 -12.28 -0.07 -1.30
CA ALA A 65 -12.23 -1.21 -0.39
C ALA A 65 -13.17 -2.31 -0.92
N SER A 66 -12.67 -3.17 -1.81
CA SER A 66 -13.43 -4.33 -2.30
C SER A 66 -13.01 -5.61 -1.60
N ASP A 67 -13.93 -6.56 -1.48
CA ASP A 67 -13.68 -7.93 -0.96
C ASP A 67 -12.61 -8.68 -1.77
N GLU A 68 -12.37 -8.23 -3.01
CA GLU A 68 -11.31 -8.73 -3.89
C GLU A 68 -9.92 -8.47 -3.32
N ILE A 69 -9.70 -7.33 -2.64
CA ILE A 69 -8.41 -7.03 -1.98
C ILE A 69 -8.15 -8.07 -0.89
N GLY A 70 -9.13 -8.32 -0.02
CA GLY A 70 -8.99 -9.28 1.08
C GLY A 70 -8.68 -10.68 0.55
N SER A 71 -9.42 -11.12 -0.47
CA SER A 71 -9.24 -12.44 -1.10
C SER A 71 -7.87 -12.58 -1.77
N PHE A 72 -7.42 -11.54 -2.48
CA PHE A 72 -6.11 -11.53 -3.12
C PHE A 72 -4.98 -11.58 -2.08
N LEU A 73 -5.06 -10.74 -1.04
CA LEU A 73 -4.05 -10.70 0.01
C LEU A 73 -3.94 -12.05 0.71
N LEU A 74 -5.06 -12.67 1.08
CA LEU A 74 -5.07 -14.00 1.67
C LEU A 74 -4.43 -15.07 0.77
N ASN A 75 -4.43 -14.89 -0.54
CA ASN A 75 -3.80 -15.82 -1.47
C ASN A 75 -2.27 -15.66 -1.52
N ILE A 76 -1.76 -14.42 -1.51
CA ILE A 76 -0.32 -14.14 -1.61
C ILE A 76 0.43 -14.25 -0.27
N MET A 77 -0.29 -14.28 0.86
CA MET A 77 0.27 -14.39 2.21
C MET A 77 0.36 -15.83 2.73
N LYS A 78 -0.12 -16.81 1.97
CA LYS A 78 0.08 -18.23 2.23
C LYS A 78 1.51 -18.64 1.89
#